data_AF-A0A7S1MV17-F1
#
_entry.id   AF-A0A7S1MV17-F1
#
_cell.length_a   1.000
_cell.length_b   1.000
_cell.length_c   1.000
_cell.angle_alpha   90.00
_cell.angle_beta   90.00
_cell.angle_gamma   90.00
#
_symmetry.space_group_name_H-M   'P 1'
#
loop_
_entity.id
_entity.type
_entity.pdbx_description
1 polymer ?
#
loop_
_entity_poly.entity_id
_entity_poly.type
_entity_poly.pdbx_seq_one_letter_code
_entity_poly.pdbx_strand_id
1 'polypeptide(L)'
;QRLEGKIVQVHQAEGSGDITGLALDNGARVEGDFFIDCTGMRALLLGETLGVGYESWSHWLPCDSALAVQTASVGEPVPYTRSIAHPWGWQWRIPLQHRVGNGLVFSSRHISDDEAKAALLANVQGEVLRPPRVIKFTPGQRDVVWKNNVVAIGLSSGFLEPLESTSIHLIQR
;
A
#
# COMPACT_ATOMS: atom_id res chain seq x y z
N GLN A 1 -22.46 12.36 -1.69
CA GLN A 1 -22.32 12.69 -0.25
C GLN A 1 -20.97 12.19 0.25
N ARG A 2 -20.33 12.87 1.20
CA ARG A 2 -19.08 12.43 1.83
C ARG A 2 -19.34 12.21 3.33
N LEU A 3 -18.86 11.09 3.85
CA LEU A 3 -18.96 10.73 5.27
C LEU A 3 -17.55 10.45 5.80
N GLU A 4 -17.23 11.04 6.96
CA GLU A 4 -15.98 10.76 7.68
C GLU A 4 -16.28 9.86 8.88
N GLY A 5 -15.56 8.76 9.02
CA GLY A 5 -15.69 7.82 10.14
C GLY A 5 -14.90 6.54 9.89
N LYS A 6 -14.54 5.83 10.96
CA LYS A 6 -13.88 4.53 10.88
C LYS A 6 -14.93 3.44 10.82
N ILE A 7 -14.80 2.49 9.90
CA ILE A 7 -15.65 1.29 9.87
C ILE A 7 -15.33 0.45 11.11
N VAL A 8 -16.33 0.24 11.97
CA VAL A 8 -16.23 -0.58 13.18
C VAL A 8 -16.93 -1.92 13.05
N GLN A 9 -17.91 -2.03 12.15
CA GLN A 9 -18.61 -3.28 11.86
C GLN A 9 -19.05 -3.33 10.40
N VAL A 10 -19.02 -4.53 9.82
CA VAL A 10 -19.55 -4.84 8.50
C VAL A 10 -20.73 -5.79 8.69
N HIS A 11 -21.87 -5.46 8.10
CA HIS A 11 -23.09 -6.27 8.19
C HIS A 11 -23.27 -7.11 6.93
N GLN A 12 -23.58 -8.39 7.10
CA GLN A 12 -23.82 -9.32 6.00
C GLN A 12 -25.26 -9.87 6.05
N ALA A 13 -25.82 -10.16 4.88
CA ALA A 13 -27.08 -10.89 4.78
C ALA A 13 -26.86 -12.38 5.13
N GLU A 14 -27.68 -12.93 6.02
CA GLU A 14 -27.56 -14.32 6.51
C GLU A 14 -27.66 -15.37 5.39
N GLY A 15 -28.32 -15.05 4.28
CA GLY A 15 -28.48 -15.95 3.13
C GLY A 15 -27.37 -15.87 2.09
N SER A 16 -27.23 -14.72 1.42
CA SER A 16 -26.29 -14.56 0.31
C SER A 16 -24.84 -14.31 0.77
N GLY A 17 -24.63 -13.85 2.00
CA GLY A 17 -23.33 -13.38 2.48
C GLY A 17 -22.95 -12.00 1.95
N ASP A 18 -23.82 -11.35 1.17
CA ASP A 18 -23.61 -9.99 0.65
C ASP A 18 -23.52 -8.99 1.79
N ILE A 19 -22.66 -7.98 1.62
CA ILE A 19 -22.57 -6.88 2.58
C ILE A 19 -23.79 -5.99 2.40
N THR A 20 -24.47 -5.65 3.49
CA THR A 20 -25.69 -4.81 3.48
C THR A 20 -25.43 -3.42 4.06
N GLY A 21 -24.35 -3.26 4.81
CA GLY A 21 -23.94 -1.94 5.28
C GLY A 21 -22.72 -1.95 6.19
N LEU A 22 -22.24 -0.74 6.44
CA LEU A 22 -21.06 -0.44 7.25
C LEU A 22 -21.48 0.43 8.43
N ALA A 23 -21.19 -0.01 9.66
CA ALA A 23 -21.32 0.84 10.83
C ALA A 23 -20.03 1.62 11.05
N LEU A 24 -20.16 2.93 11.29
CA LEU A 24 -19.06 3.83 11.57
C LEU A 24 -18.96 4.08 13.08
N ASP A 25 -17.75 4.43 13.55
CA ASP A 25 -17.46 4.77 14.95
C ASP A 25 -18.25 5.98 15.49
N ASN A 26 -18.73 6.85 14.61
CA ASN A 26 -19.61 7.96 14.95
C ASN A 26 -21.10 7.59 15.05
N GLY A 27 -21.43 6.30 14.95
CA GLY A 27 -22.80 5.77 15.03
C GLY A 27 -23.58 5.82 13.72
N ALA A 28 -23.03 6.41 12.65
CA ALA A 28 -23.66 6.38 11.34
C ALA A 28 -23.62 4.98 10.72
N ARG A 29 -24.62 4.69 9.89
CA ARG A 29 -24.67 3.48 9.07
C ARG A 29 -24.69 3.85 7.59
N VAL A 30 -23.84 3.21 6.81
CA VAL A 30 -23.80 3.34 5.36
C VAL A 30 -24.35 2.06 4.77
N GLU A 31 -25.57 2.11 4.26
CA GLU A 31 -26.20 1.01 3.52
C GLU A 31 -25.84 1.09 2.04
N GLY A 32 -25.88 -0.04 1.36
CA GLY A 32 -25.61 -0.10 -0.07
C GLY A 32 -25.80 -1.49 -0.64
N ASP A 33 -26.02 -1.55 -1.95
CA ASP A 33 -26.18 -2.80 -2.69
C ASP A 33 -24.84 -3.32 -3.23
N PHE A 34 -23.84 -2.44 -3.34
CA PHE A 34 -22.52 -2.74 -3.89
C PHE A 34 -21.43 -1.94 -3.18
N PHE A 35 -20.30 -2.60 -2.88
CA PHE A 35 -19.19 -1.99 -2.14
C PHE A 35 -17.88 -2.12 -2.90
N ILE A 36 -17.07 -1.06 -2.81
CA ILE A 36 -15.70 -1.05 -3.33
C ILE A 36 -14.76 -1.06 -2.13
N ASP A 37 -14.00 -2.15 -1.97
CA ASP A 37 -12.99 -2.26 -0.93
C ASP A 37 -11.73 -1.50 -1.35
N CYS A 38 -11.54 -0.32 -0.78
CA CYS A 38 -10.31 0.48 -0.88
C CYS A 38 -9.60 0.58 0.48
N THR A 39 -9.78 -0.39 1.38
CA THR A 39 -9.32 -0.31 2.79
C THR A 39 -7.84 -0.61 2.99
N GLY A 40 -7.07 -0.64 1.91
CA GLY A 40 -5.63 -0.89 1.94
C GLY A 40 -5.30 -2.39 2.05
N MET A 41 -4.06 -2.69 2.45
CA MET A 41 -3.57 -4.07 2.64
C MET A 41 -4.43 -4.91 3.60
N ARG A 42 -5.19 -4.24 4.48
CA ARG A 42 -6.12 -4.88 5.40
C ARG A 42 -7.22 -5.68 4.66
N ALA A 43 -7.67 -5.19 3.51
CA ALA A 43 -8.78 -5.76 2.74
C ALA A 43 -9.97 -6.13 3.64
N LEU A 44 -10.47 -5.16 4.40
CA LEU A 44 -11.51 -5.34 5.42
C LEU A 44 -12.77 -6.03 4.87
N LEU A 45 -13.20 -5.67 3.67
CA LEU A 45 -14.44 -6.20 3.11
C LEU A 45 -14.16 -7.52 2.38
N LEU A 46 -13.24 -7.51 1.42
CA LEU A 46 -13.01 -8.69 0.57
C LEU A 46 -12.24 -9.79 1.32
N GLY A 47 -11.18 -9.40 2.04
CA GLY A 47 -10.32 -10.32 2.78
C GLY A 47 -10.91 -10.71 4.14
N GLU A 48 -11.04 -9.75 5.06
CA GLU A 48 -11.48 -10.06 6.45
C GLU A 48 -12.95 -10.50 6.51
N THR A 49 -13.86 -9.81 5.82
CA THR A 49 -15.31 -10.08 5.92
C THR A 49 -15.76 -11.24 5.01
N LEU A 50 -15.37 -11.22 3.73
CA LEU A 50 -15.77 -12.27 2.78
C LEU A 50 -14.81 -13.48 2.72
N GLY A 51 -13.70 -13.44 3.46
CA GLY A 51 -12.78 -14.56 3.60
C GLY A 51 -12.02 -14.90 2.30
N VAL A 52 -11.80 -13.93 1.42
CA VAL A 52 -10.98 -14.17 0.21
C VAL A 52 -9.51 -14.30 0.59
N GLY A 53 -8.90 -15.42 0.19
CA GLY A 53 -7.49 -15.74 0.43
C GLY A 53 -6.53 -14.80 -0.29
N TYR A 54 -5.25 -14.96 0.00
CA TYR A 54 -4.16 -14.16 -0.57
C TYR A 54 -3.02 -15.08 -1.01
N GLU A 55 -2.68 -15.01 -2.28
CA GLU A 55 -1.55 -15.71 -2.86
C GLU A 55 -0.27 -14.88 -2.66
N SER A 56 0.67 -15.42 -1.88
CA SER A 56 1.98 -14.80 -1.68
C SER A 56 2.93 -15.11 -2.83
N TRP A 57 3.53 -14.06 -3.38
CA TRP A 57 4.57 -14.15 -4.39
C TRP A 57 5.98 -13.93 -3.82
N SER A 58 6.13 -14.06 -2.50
CA SER A 58 7.42 -13.83 -1.81
C SER A 58 8.56 -14.76 -2.25
N HIS A 59 8.23 -15.85 -2.96
CA HIS A 59 9.21 -16.75 -3.55
C HIS A 59 9.82 -16.20 -4.87
N TRP A 60 9.13 -15.27 -5.54
CA TRP A 60 9.64 -14.53 -6.70
C TRP A 60 10.12 -13.13 -6.34
N LEU A 61 9.43 -12.45 -5.42
CA LEU A 61 9.71 -11.08 -5.00
C LEU A 61 10.10 -11.08 -3.51
N PRO A 62 11.40 -11.06 -3.17
CA PRO A 62 11.86 -11.28 -1.81
C PRO A 62 11.73 -10.05 -0.88
N CYS A 63 11.47 -8.86 -1.44
CA CYS A 63 11.25 -7.65 -0.68
C CYS A 63 9.88 -7.69 0.03
N ASP A 64 9.86 -7.27 1.28
CA ASP A 64 8.68 -7.32 2.17
C ASP A 64 8.53 -6.06 3.03
N SER A 65 9.43 -5.10 2.88
CA SER A 65 9.51 -3.91 3.69
C SER A 65 9.86 -2.70 2.82
N ALA A 66 9.27 -1.54 3.15
CA ALA A 66 9.60 -0.28 2.52
C ALA A 66 9.78 0.82 3.58
N LEU A 67 10.77 1.69 3.38
CA LEU A 67 10.93 2.95 4.11
C LEU A 67 10.68 4.09 3.14
N ALA A 68 9.81 5.03 3.49
CA ALA A 68 9.57 6.22 2.69
C ALA A 68 9.97 7.49 3.46
N VAL A 69 10.68 8.40 2.80
CA VAL A 69 11.11 9.69 3.36
C VAL A 69 10.97 10.80 2.31
N GLN A 70 10.63 12.00 2.77
CA GLN A 70 10.60 13.18 1.91
C GLN A 70 11.75 14.11 2.28
N THR A 71 12.46 14.62 1.29
CA THR A 71 13.48 15.66 1.49
C THR A 71 13.15 16.94 0.74
N ALA A 72 13.61 18.09 1.23
CA ALA A 72 13.58 19.34 0.49
C ALA A 72 14.36 19.18 -0.83
N SER A 73 13.90 19.86 -1.89
CA SER A 73 14.65 19.85 -3.15
C SER A 73 15.95 20.64 -3.00
N VAL A 74 17.03 20.14 -3.59
CA VAL A 74 18.36 20.80 -3.61
C VAL A 74 18.71 21.36 -4.99
N GLY A 75 17.81 21.24 -5.96
CA GLY A 75 17.99 21.71 -7.33
C GLY A 75 16.77 21.41 -8.21
N GLU A 76 16.92 21.64 -9.50
CA GLU A 76 15.89 21.38 -10.50
C GLU A 76 15.57 19.87 -10.60
N PRO A 77 14.28 19.48 -10.75
CA PRO A 77 13.90 18.07 -10.82
C PRO A 77 14.36 17.44 -12.13
N VAL A 78 15.03 16.30 -12.05
CA VAL A 78 15.33 15.49 -13.24
C VAL A 78 14.07 14.75 -13.69
N PRO A 79 13.80 14.62 -15.02
CA PRO A 79 12.53 14.14 -15.54
C PRO A 79 12.44 12.60 -15.60
N TYR A 80 12.87 11.92 -14.54
CA TYR A 80 12.81 10.47 -14.43
C TYR A 80 12.88 10.02 -12.97
N THR A 81 12.34 8.83 -12.72
CA THR A 81 12.54 8.13 -11.45
C THR A 81 13.83 7.33 -11.51
N ARG A 82 14.61 7.32 -10.43
CA ARG A 82 15.77 6.44 -10.31
C ARG A 82 15.40 5.24 -9.44
N SER A 83 15.76 4.05 -9.92
CA SER A 83 15.86 2.83 -9.11
C SER A 83 17.35 2.52 -8.91
N ILE A 84 17.80 2.47 -7.66
CA ILE A 84 19.20 2.30 -7.28
C ILE A 84 19.33 0.97 -6.54
N ALA A 85 20.07 0.03 -7.12
CA ALA A 85 20.22 -1.31 -6.55
C ALA A 85 21.09 -1.33 -5.27
N HIS A 86 20.72 -2.20 -4.33
CA HIS A 86 21.47 -2.50 -3.11
C HIS A 86 21.54 -4.03 -2.89
N PRO A 87 22.47 -4.54 -2.06
CA PRO A 87 22.57 -6.00 -1.79
C PRO A 87 21.33 -6.65 -1.17
N TRP A 88 20.41 -5.86 -0.62
CA TRP A 88 19.23 -6.30 0.14
C TRP A 88 17.91 -5.74 -0.40
N GLY A 89 17.94 -5.08 -1.57
CA GLY A 89 16.78 -4.39 -2.15
C GLY A 89 17.17 -3.27 -3.09
N TRP A 90 16.39 -2.18 -3.12
CA TRP A 90 16.64 -1.02 -3.97
C TRP A 90 16.05 0.27 -3.39
N GLN A 91 16.56 1.40 -3.85
CA GLN A 91 16.11 2.74 -3.45
C GLN A 91 15.45 3.45 -4.62
N TRP A 92 14.26 4.02 -4.41
CA TRP A 92 13.66 4.95 -5.35
C TRP A 92 14.05 6.39 -5.03
N ARG A 93 14.11 7.21 -6.09
CA ARG A 93 14.15 8.66 -6.02
C ARG A 93 13.22 9.26 -7.06
N ILE A 94 12.22 10.00 -6.60
CA ILE A 94 11.17 10.64 -7.40
C ILE A 94 11.23 12.15 -7.15
N PRO A 95 11.91 12.92 -8.02
CA PRO A 95 11.92 14.38 -7.93
C PRO A 95 10.54 14.97 -8.22
N LEU A 96 10.10 15.91 -7.39
CA LEU A 96 8.89 16.73 -7.58
C LEU A 96 9.29 18.22 -7.56
N GLN A 97 8.33 19.11 -7.83
CA GLN A 97 8.59 20.56 -7.94
C GLN A 97 9.23 21.19 -6.69
N HIS A 98 8.89 20.71 -5.48
CA HIS A 98 9.32 21.34 -4.22
C HIS A 98 10.03 20.38 -3.26
N ARG A 99 10.04 19.08 -3.58
CA ARG A 99 10.57 18.03 -2.71
C ARG A 99 10.99 16.82 -3.52
N VAL A 100 11.75 15.94 -2.90
CA VAL A 100 12.08 14.63 -3.48
C VAL A 100 11.44 13.54 -2.61
N GLY A 101 10.66 12.68 -3.26
CA GLY A 101 10.21 11.43 -2.66
C GLY A 101 11.32 10.40 -2.74
N ASN A 102 11.83 9.97 -1.60
CA ASN A 102 12.83 8.93 -1.52
C ASN A 102 12.25 7.75 -0.77
N GLY A 103 12.75 6.57 -1.06
CA GLY A 103 12.45 5.44 -0.24
C GLY A 103 13.18 4.22 -0.68
N LEU A 104 13.04 3.20 0.13
CA LEU A 104 13.88 2.04 0.11
C LEU A 104 13.01 0.82 0.27
N VAL A 105 13.03 -0.05 -0.72
CA VAL A 105 12.36 -1.34 -0.69
C VAL A 105 13.41 -2.40 -0.38
N PHE A 106 13.14 -3.26 0.60
CA PHE A 106 14.11 -4.21 1.08
C PHE A 106 13.49 -5.51 1.56
N SER A 107 14.33 -6.54 1.63
CA SER A 107 13.99 -7.83 2.21
C SER A 107 14.45 -7.88 3.66
N SER A 108 13.51 -8.04 4.60
CA SER A 108 13.80 -8.15 6.04
C SER A 108 14.69 -9.35 6.40
N ARG A 109 14.86 -10.30 5.47
CA ARG A 109 15.79 -11.45 5.60
C ARG A 109 17.25 -11.06 5.43
N HIS A 110 17.54 -9.90 4.84
CA HIS A 110 18.88 -9.50 4.43
C HIS A 110 19.39 -8.22 5.11
N ILE A 111 18.50 -7.39 5.65
CA ILE A 111 18.85 -6.17 6.39
C ILE A 111 17.79 -5.86 7.45
N SER A 112 18.20 -5.34 8.60
CA SER A 112 17.27 -4.88 9.63
C SER A 112 16.63 -3.53 9.26
N ASP A 113 15.49 -3.23 9.89
CA ASP A 113 14.78 -1.96 9.68
C ASP A 113 15.67 -0.74 10.04
N ASP A 114 16.48 -0.85 11.08
CA ASP A 114 17.38 0.22 11.55
C ASP A 114 18.56 0.44 10.60
N GLU A 115 19.19 -0.64 10.11
CA GLU A 115 20.26 -0.56 9.12
C GLU A 115 19.74 -0.01 7.79
N ALA A 116 18.57 -0.47 7.34
CA ALA A 116 17.92 0.02 6.13
C ALA A 116 17.60 1.53 6.25
N LYS A 117 17.12 1.97 7.41
CA LYS A 117 16.87 3.38 7.69
C LYS A 117 18.16 4.21 7.69
N ALA A 118 19.22 3.72 8.32
CA ALA A 118 20.52 4.38 8.31
C ALA A 118 21.07 4.52 6.88
N ALA A 119 20.98 3.44 6.08
CA ALA A 119 21.40 3.43 4.69
C ALA A 119 20.60 4.42 3.83
N LEU A 120 19.27 4.49 4.00
CA LEU A 120 18.43 5.47 3.29
C LEU A 120 18.84 6.90 3.65
N LEU A 121 18.98 7.21 4.95
CA LEU A 121 19.32 8.55 5.41
C LEU A 121 20.72 9.01 4.97
N ALA A 122 21.67 8.09 4.85
CA ALA A 122 23.00 8.38 4.32
C ALA A 122 22.99 8.72 2.81
N ASN A 123 21.98 8.26 2.05
CA ASN A 123 21.92 8.37 0.59
C ASN A 123 20.93 9.43 0.06
N VAL A 124 20.23 10.14 0.95
CA VAL A 124 19.33 11.25 0.57
C VAL A 124 20.04 12.60 0.62
N GLN A 125 19.52 13.56 -0.14
CA GLN A 125 20.00 14.93 -0.17
C GLN A 125 18.88 15.88 0.25
N GLY A 126 19.26 17.01 0.86
CA GLY A 126 18.33 18.00 1.37
C GLY A 126 17.82 17.67 2.77
N GLU A 127 17.12 18.63 3.37
CA GLU A 127 16.53 18.50 4.68
C GLU A 127 15.45 17.41 4.69
N VAL A 128 15.49 16.50 5.66
CA VAL A 128 14.44 15.49 5.88
C VAL A 128 13.19 16.16 6.45
N LEU A 129 12.12 16.19 5.65
CA LEU A 129 10.88 16.89 5.99
C LEU A 129 10.00 16.09 6.97
N ARG A 130 10.12 14.76 6.97
CA ARG A 130 9.36 13.85 7.83
C ARG A 130 10.20 12.62 8.16
N PRO A 131 10.11 12.08 9.38
CA PRO A 131 10.86 10.88 9.74
C PRO A 131 10.40 9.69 8.89
N PRO A 132 11.32 8.82 8.43
CA PRO A 132 10.95 7.64 7.68
C PRO A 132 10.16 6.67 8.55
N ARG A 133 9.16 6.02 7.95
CA ARG A 133 8.35 4.96 8.57
C ARG A 133 8.52 3.68 7.78
N VAL A 134 8.71 2.58 8.51
CA VAL A 134 8.71 1.24 7.91
C VAL A 134 7.27 0.85 7.59
N ILE A 135 7.07 0.37 6.37
CA ILE A 135 5.84 -0.20 5.87
C ILE A 135 6.14 -1.65 5.56
N LYS A 136 5.45 -2.57 6.24
CA LYS A 136 5.54 -4.00 5.95
C LYS A 136 4.50 -4.37 4.90
N PHE A 137 4.85 -5.25 3.99
CA PHE A 137 3.96 -5.75 2.96
C PHE A 137 4.28 -7.21 2.61
N THR A 138 3.34 -7.86 1.95
CA THR A 138 3.57 -9.16 1.30
C THR A 138 3.28 -8.96 -0.17
N PRO A 139 4.23 -9.21 -1.09
CA PRO A 139 3.95 -9.14 -2.51
C PRO A 139 3.01 -10.28 -2.91
N GLY A 140 2.03 -9.98 -3.75
CA GLY A 140 1.01 -10.95 -4.14
C GLY A 140 -0.34 -10.33 -4.49
N GLN A 141 -1.36 -11.18 -4.54
CA GLN A 141 -2.73 -10.78 -4.87
C GLN A 141 -3.77 -11.63 -4.13
N ARG A 142 -5.01 -11.16 -4.11
CA ARG A 142 -6.17 -11.95 -3.68
C ARG A 142 -6.50 -13.04 -4.72
N ASP A 143 -7.00 -14.18 -4.25
CA ASP A 143 -7.39 -15.29 -5.13
C ASP A 143 -8.44 -14.87 -6.17
N VAL A 144 -9.33 -13.96 -5.77
CA VAL A 144 -10.28 -13.26 -6.64
C VAL A 144 -10.36 -11.79 -6.21
N VAL A 145 -10.62 -10.88 -7.15
CA VAL A 145 -10.77 -9.43 -6.87
C VAL A 145 -12.22 -8.98 -6.71
N TRP A 146 -13.16 -9.85 -7.06
CA TRP A 146 -14.59 -9.64 -6.90
C TRP A 146 -15.20 -10.89 -6.27
N LYS A 147 -15.92 -10.72 -5.16
CA LYS A 147 -16.75 -11.77 -4.55
C LYS A 147 -18.03 -11.14 -3.99
N ASN A 148 -19.17 -11.82 -4.15
CA ASN A 148 -20.47 -11.29 -3.72
C ASN A 148 -20.72 -9.90 -4.36
N ASN A 149 -21.22 -8.94 -3.58
CA ASN A 149 -21.40 -7.56 -3.98
C ASN A 149 -20.20 -6.65 -3.63
N VAL A 150 -18.99 -7.21 -3.56
CA VAL A 150 -17.76 -6.46 -3.25
C VAL A 150 -16.69 -6.65 -4.31
N VAL A 151 -16.13 -5.53 -4.78
CA VAL A 151 -14.92 -5.49 -5.62
C VAL A 151 -13.78 -4.81 -4.85
N ALA A 152 -12.60 -5.41 -4.84
CA ALA A 152 -11.41 -4.79 -4.26
C ALA A 152 -10.63 -4.00 -5.32
N ILE A 153 -10.19 -2.80 -4.93
CA ILE A 153 -9.38 -1.91 -5.78
C ILE A 153 -8.13 -1.44 -5.02
N GLY A 154 -6.99 -1.53 -5.68
CA GLY A 154 -5.70 -1.11 -5.14
C GLY A 154 -5.15 -2.13 -4.13
N LEU A 155 -4.64 -1.65 -3.01
CA LEU A 155 -3.91 -2.52 -2.06
C LEU A 155 -4.77 -3.61 -1.41
N SER A 156 -6.10 -3.51 -1.48
CA SER A 156 -7.02 -4.54 -1.00
C SER A 156 -7.10 -5.75 -1.94
N SER A 157 -6.81 -5.56 -3.24
CA SER A 157 -6.80 -6.63 -4.25
C SER A 157 -5.42 -7.25 -4.43
N GLY A 158 -4.35 -6.50 -4.23
CA GLY A 158 -2.98 -7.00 -4.35
C GLY A 158 -1.93 -5.89 -4.24
N PHE A 159 -0.67 -6.28 -4.11
CA PHE A 159 0.44 -5.33 -4.06
C PHE A 159 1.72 -5.93 -4.61
N LEU A 160 2.46 -5.08 -5.32
CA LEU A 160 3.82 -5.33 -5.77
C LEU A 160 4.67 -4.13 -5.40
N GLU A 161 5.95 -4.37 -5.17
CA GLU A 161 6.90 -3.28 -5.03
C GLU A 161 6.89 -2.37 -6.28
N PRO A 162 7.02 -1.04 -6.11
CA PRO A 162 6.79 -0.08 -7.18
C PRO A 162 7.99 0.05 -8.14
N LEU A 163 8.71 -1.04 -8.42
CA LEU A 163 9.92 -1.03 -9.25
C LEU A 163 9.64 -0.51 -10.66
N GLU A 164 8.47 -0.87 -11.20
CA GLU A 164 7.99 -0.45 -12.53
C GLU A 164 6.79 0.50 -12.46
N SER A 165 6.60 1.21 -11.33
CA SER A 165 5.54 2.22 -11.16
C SER A 165 4.10 1.72 -11.45
N THR A 166 3.81 0.46 -11.12
CA THR A 166 2.62 -0.27 -11.58
C THR A 166 1.35 -0.01 -10.78
N SER A 167 1.43 0.38 -9.50
CA SER A 167 0.26 0.32 -8.60
C SER A 167 -0.93 1.16 -9.05
N ILE A 168 -0.70 2.38 -9.55
CA ILE A 168 -1.80 3.25 -10.05
C ILE A 168 -2.32 2.72 -11.40
N HIS A 169 -1.44 2.16 -12.23
CA HIS A 169 -1.85 1.56 -13.50
C HIS A 169 -2.82 0.40 -13.26
N LEU A 170 -2.54 -0.47 -12.29
CA LEU A 170 -3.41 -1.59 -11.90
C LEU A 170 -4.76 -1.16 -11.28
N ILE A 171 -4.88 0.08 -10.81
CA ILE A 171 -6.17 0.64 -10.36
C ILE A 171 -6.98 1.15 -11.54
N GLN A 172 -6.31 1.64 -12.59
CA GLN A 172 -6.92 2.33 -13.72
C GLN A 172 -7.24 1.42 -14.91
N ARG A 173 -6.57 0.27 -15.03
CA ARG A 173 -6.69 -0.71 -16.12
C ARG A 173 -7.24 -2.03 -15.62
#